data_AF-A0A2T4U5S8-F1
#
_entry.id   AF-A0A2T4U5S8-F1
#
_cell.length_a   1.000
_cell.length_b   1.000
_cell.length_c   1.000
_cell.angle_alpha   90.00
_cell.angle_beta   90.00
_cell.angle_gamma   90.00
#
_symmetry.space_group_name_H-M   'P 1'
#
loop_
_entity.id
_entity.type
_entity.pdbx_description
1 polymer ?
#
loop_
_entity_poly.entity_id
_entity_poly.type
_entity_poly.pdbx_seq_one_letter_code
_entity_poly.pdbx_strand_id
1 'polypeptide(L)'
;MAELTSLDKKIKRRQKKLDKIDKSLQEEREKEKRSIGKSRKAEKQADKTSSEKKKENKWQTIRKETTNRAKALKKQSRLLKKQDKYNKKLKEYEFQRDQAEDEKEETEEKE
;
A
#
# COMPACT_ATOMS: atom_id res chain seq x y z
N MET A 1 -5.40 34.13 5.11
CA MET A 1 -6.69 33.40 5.22
C MET A 1 -7.04 32.52 4.01
N ALA A 2 -7.15 33.04 2.77
CA ALA A 2 -7.53 32.22 1.60
C ALA A 2 -6.52 31.09 1.28
N GLU A 3 -5.22 31.33 1.51
CA GLU A 3 -4.16 30.35 1.25
C GLU A 3 -4.22 29.14 2.20
N LEU A 4 -4.51 29.34 3.50
CA LEU A 4 -4.71 28.26 4.48
C LEU A 4 -5.82 27.30 4.04
N THR A 5 -6.96 27.82 3.60
CA THR A 5 -8.06 26.98 3.10
C THR A 5 -7.71 26.18 1.84
N SER A 6 -6.75 26.66 1.03
CA SER A 6 -6.24 25.97 -0.16
C SER A 6 -5.29 24.83 0.22
N LEU A 7 -4.43 25.04 1.22
CA LEU A 7 -3.51 24.04 1.77
C LEU A 7 -4.29 22.90 2.46
N ASP A 8 -5.29 23.21 3.27
CA ASP A 8 -6.16 22.20 3.91
C ASP A 8 -6.86 21.30 2.89
N LYS A 9 -7.36 21.89 1.78
CA LYS A 9 -7.94 21.12 0.68
C LYS A 9 -6.92 20.19 0.04
N LYS A 10 -5.66 20.62 -0.11
CA LYS A 10 -4.57 19.78 -0.65
C LYS A 10 -4.21 18.65 0.33
N ILE A 11 -4.07 18.94 1.63
CA ILE A 11 -3.82 17.96 2.69
C ILE A 11 -4.92 16.89 2.70
N LYS A 12 -6.19 17.30 2.78
CA LYS A 12 -7.35 16.39 2.77
C LYS A 12 -7.42 15.52 1.51
N ARG A 13 -7.07 16.07 0.34
CA ARG A 13 -6.99 15.30 -0.91
C ARG A 13 -5.87 14.26 -0.89
N ARG A 14 -4.74 14.55 -0.24
CA ARG A 14 -3.62 13.60 -0.10
C ARG A 14 -3.92 12.50 0.91
N GLN A 15 -4.51 12.83 2.07
CA GLN A 15 -5.00 11.85 3.05
C GLN A 15 -5.96 10.84 2.40
N LYS A 16 -6.99 11.32 1.68
CA LYS A 16 -7.91 10.43 0.92
C LYS A 16 -7.21 9.50 -0.08
N LYS A 17 -6.08 9.93 -0.65
CA LYS A 17 -5.30 9.07 -1.57
C LYS A 17 -4.48 8.04 -0.80
N LEU A 18 -3.95 8.39 0.37
CA LEU A 18 -3.28 7.46 1.27
C LEU A 18 -4.26 6.38 1.76
N ASP A 19 -5.46 6.75 2.20
CA ASP A 19 -6.49 5.79 2.62
C ASP A 19 -6.81 4.76 1.53
N LYS A 20 -6.89 5.21 0.27
CA LYS A 20 -7.11 4.31 -0.89
C LYS A 20 -5.91 3.39 -1.13
N ILE A 21 -4.69 3.87 -0.92
CA ILE A 21 -3.48 3.05 -1.03
C ILE A 21 -3.47 2.01 0.08
N ASP A 22 -3.80 2.38 1.32
CA ASP A 22 -3.81 1.44 2.45
C ASP A 22 -4.83 0.31 2.24
N LYS A 23 -6.04 0.65 1.78
CA LYS A 23 -7.04 -0.35 1.37
C LYS A 23 -6.51 -1.28 0.28
N SER A 24 -5.91 -0.70 -0.77
CA SER A 24 -5.33 -1.49 -1.87
C SER A 24 -4.16 -2.37 -1.41
N LEU A 25 -3.37 -1.90 -0.45
CA LEU A 25 -2.24 -2.64 0.12
C LEU A 25 -2.74 -3.82 0.95
N GLN A 26 -3.79 -3.63 1.74
CA GLN A 26 -4.44 -4.69 2.50
C GLN A 26 -5.01 -5.78 1.58
N GLU A 27 -5.69 -5.40 0.48
CA GLU A 27 -6.19 -6.36 -0.51
C GLU A 27 -5.07 -7.19 -1.16
N GLU A 28 -3.95 -6.56 -1.52
CA GLU A 28 -2.81 -7.27 -2.12
C GLU A 28 -2.08 -8.15 -1.10
N ARG A 29 -2.04 -7.77 0.18
CA ARG A 29 -1.55 -8.62 1.29
C ARG A 29 -2.44 -9.84 1.49
N GLU A 30 -3.76 -9.69 1.39
CA GLU A 30 -4.67 -10.83 1.45
C GLU A 30 -4.48 -11.79 0.27
N LYS A 31 -4.27 -11.26 -0.96
CA LYS A 31 -3.98 -12.08 -2.14
C LYS A 31 -2.69 -12.88 -1.96
N GLU A 32 -1.64 -12.26 -1.41
CA GLU A 32 -0.42 -12.97 -1.02
C GLU A 32 -0.70 -14.07 0.01
N LYS A 33 -1.39 -13.75 1.12
CA LYS A 33 -1.70 -14.71 2.18
C LYS A 33 -2.48 -15.92 1.66
N ARG A 34 -3.47 -15.69 0.78
CA ARG A 34 -4.25 -16.76 0.12
C ARG A 34 -3.37 -17.62 -0.79
N SER A 35 -2.47 -17.01 -1.56
CA SER A 35 -1.54 -17.73 -2.46
C SER A 35 -0.58 -18.61 -1.65
N ILE A 36 -0.03 -18.09 -0.56
CA ILE A 36 0.82 -18.86 0.37
C ILE A 36 0.05 -20.05 0.96
N GLY A 37 -1.18 -19.82 1.43
CA GLY A 37 -2.02 -20.88 2.00
C GLY A 37 -2.30 -22.02 1.02
N LYS A 38 -2.66 -21.68 -0.23
CA LYS A 38 -2.90 -22.67 -1.28
C LYS A 38 -1.63 -23.44 -1.66
N SER A 39 -0.50 -22.73 -1.80
CA SER A 39 0.80 -23.34 -2.08
C SER A 39 1.19 -24.35 -1.00
N ARG A 40 1.12 -23.95 0.28
CA ARG A 40 1.43 -24.84 1.42
C ARG A 40 0.53 -26.06 1.50
N LYS A 41 -0.77 -25.91 1.17
CA LYS A 41 -1.69 -27.05 1.12
C LYS A 41 -1.33 -28.01 -0.03
N ALA A 42 -0.96 -27.48 -1.19
CA ALA A 42 -0.53 -28.28 -2.33
C ALA A 42 0.79 -29.02 -2.04
N GLU A 43 1.75 -28.36 -1.40
CA GLU A 43 3.03 -28.92 -0.96
C GLU A 43 2.83 -30.11 -0.01
N LYS A 44 2.11 -29.90 1.11
CA LYS A 44 1.79 -30.98 2.05
C LYS A 44 1.06 -32.17 1.41
N GLN A 45 0.28 -31.92 0.35
CA GLN A 45 -0.42 -32.98 -0.37
C GLN A 45 0.49 -33.70 -1.38
N ALA A 46 1.43 -32.99 -2.02
CA ALA A 46 2.40 -33.57 -2.93
C ALA A 46 3.27 -34.61 -2.21
N ASP A 47 3.74 -34.26 -1.01
CA ASP A 47 4.60 -35.13 -0.18
C ASP A 47 3.92 -36.46 0.18
N LYS A 48 2.59 -36.43 0.38
CA LYS A 48 1.79 -37.59 0.78
C LYS A 48 1.25 -38.42 -0.39
N THR A 49 1.37 -37.92 -1.62
CA THR A 49 0.78 -38.58 -2.78
C THR A 49 1.78 -39.52 -3.41
N SER A 50 1.50 -40.82 -3.51
CA SER A 50 2.42 -41.79 -4.14
C SER A 50 2.44 -41.72 -5.68
N SER A 51 1.35 -41.26 -6.29
CA SER A 51 1.23 -41.16 -7.75
C SER A 51 1.97 -39.95 -8.33
N GLU A 52 2.90 -40.20 -9.24
CA GLU A 52 3.73 -39.19 -9.92
C GLU A 52 2.90 -38.14 -10.66
N LYS A 53 1.91 -38.56 -11.46
CA LYS A 53 1.00 -37.66 -12.17
C LYS A 53 0.25 -36.72 -11.22
N LYS A 54 -0.16 -37.23 -10.05
CA LYS A 54 -0.83 -36.41 -9.04
C LYS A 54 0.16 -35.46 -8.33
N LYS A 55 1.41 -35.89 -8.07
CA LYS A 55 2.47 -35.00 -7.56
C LYS A 55 2.73 -33.85 -8.53
N GLU A 56 2.84 -34.14 -9.82
CA GLU A 56 3.08 -33.13 -10.86
C GLU A 56 1.99 -32.04 -10.85
N ASN A 57 0.72 -32.43 -10.79
CA ASN A 57 -0.40 -31.48 -10.68
C ASN A 57 -0.30 -30.57 -9.43
N LYS A 58 0.20 -31.09 -8.30
CA LYS A 58 0.44 -30.29 -7.09
C LYS A 58 1.60 -29.32 -7.30
N TRP A 59 2.69 -29.76 -7.91
CA TRP A 59 3.82 -28.89 -8.28
C TRP A 59 3.42 -27.76 -9.23
N GLN A 60 2.56 -28.03 -10.22
CA GLN A 60 2.00 -27.00 -11.09
C GLN A 60 1.17 -25.98 -10.30
N THR A 61 0.39 -26.44 -9.31
CA THR A 61 -0.36 -25.55 -8.40
C THR A 61 0.58 -24.65 -7.60
N ILE A 62 1.65 -25.21 -7.02
CA ILE A 62 2.68 -24.45 -6.29
C ILE A 62 3.32 -23.39 -7.19
N ARG A 63 3.68 -23.74 -8.43
CA ARG A 63 4.27 -22.82 -9.41
C ARG A 63 3.31 -21.67 -9.75
N LYS A 64 2.02 -21.97 -9.96
CA LYS A 64 0.99 -20.97 -10.22
C LYS A 64 0.82 -20.01 -9.04
N GLU A 65 0.72 -20.53 -7.82
CA GLU A 65 0.54 -19.69 -6.63
C GLU A 65 1.80 -18.88 -6.28
N THR A 66 2.99 -19.41 -6.55
CA THR A 66 4.25 -18.65 -6.46
C THR A 66 4.26 -17.46 -7.41
N THR A 67 3.78 -17.65 -8.64
CA THR A 67 3.65 -16.57 -9.63
C THR A 67 2.62 -15.52 -9.17
N ASN A 68 1.48 -15.95 -8.63
CA ASN A 68 0.47 -15.05 -8.08
C ASN A 68 1.02 -14.22 -6.91
N ARG A 69 1.77 -14.87 -5.99
CA ARG A 69 2.46 -14.21 -4.88
C ARG A 69 3.45 -13.16 -5.37
N ALA A 70 4.28 -13.49 -6.34
CA ALA A 70 5.25 -12.54 -6.90
C ALA A 70 4.56 -11.31 -7.51
N LYS A 71 3.42 -11.51 -8.22
CA LYS A 71 2.61 -10.41 -8.75
C LYS A 71 2.02 -9.52 -7.65
N ALA A 72 1.51 -10.12 -6.57
CA ALA A 72 0.98 -9.39 -5.42
C ALA A 72 2.09 -8.56 -4.73
N LEU A 73 3.25 -9.16 -4.47
CA LEU A 73 4.41 -8.47 -3.88
C LEU A 73 4.91 -7.31 -4.75
N LYS A 74 4.97 -7.48 -6.07
CA LYS A 74 5.32 -6.40 -7.00
C LYS A 74 4.34 -5.23 -6.92
N LYS A 75 3.04 -5.51 -6.75
CA LYS A 75 2.02 -4.47 -6.55
C LYS A 75 2.15 -3.80 -5.19
N GLN A 76 2.36 -4.56 -4.11
CA GLN A 76 2.61 -4.01 -2.76
C GLN A 76 3.79 -3.03 -2.79
N SER A 77 4.92 -3.41 -3.40
CA SER A 77 6.08 -2.52 -3.54
C SER A 77 5.76 -1.22 -4.30
N ARG A 78 4.98 -1.30 -5.40
CA ARG A 78 4.54 -0.12 -6.15
C ARG A 78 3.61 0.78 -5.33
N LEU A 79 2.75 0.20 -4.48
CA LEU A 79 1.86 0.94 -3.60
C LEU A 79 2.65 1.67 -2.51
N LEU A 80 3.62 1.01 -1.87
CA LEU A 80 4.50 1.62 -0.86
C LEU A 80 5.27 2.82 -1.43
N LYS A 81 5.88 2.69 -2.62
CA LYS A 81 6.55 3.83 -3.28
C LYS A 81 5.61 5.01 -3.54
N LYS A 82 4.34 4.76 -3.85
CA LYS A 82 3.32 5.82 -4.01
C LYS A 82 2.93 6.43 -2.66
N GLN A 83 2.82 5.60 -1.62
CA GLN A 83 2.57 6.04 -0.25
C GLN A 83 3.66 7.01 0.21
N ASP A 84 4.93 6.65 0.04
CA ASP A 84 6.08 7.49 0.40
C ASP A 84 6.03 8.84 -0.32
N LYS A 85 5.73 8.84 -1.62
CA LYS A 85 5.60 10.07 -2.41
C LYS A 85 4.48 10.97 -1.88
N TYR A 86 3.35 10.41 -1.48
CA TYR A 86 2.24 11.18 -0.94
C TYR A 86 2.50 11.65 0.49
N ASN A 87 3.13 10.84 1.34
CA ASN A 87 3.56 11.24 2.68
C ASN A 87 4.56 12.40 2.63
N LYS A 88 5.55 12.35 1.72
CA LYS A 88 6.48 13.47 1.53
C LYS A 88 5.75 14.77 1.16
N LYS A 89 4.80 14.70 0.23
CA LYS A 89 4.00 15.86 -0.19
C LYS A 89 3.01 16.34 0.88
N LEU A 90 2.50 15.44 1.72
CA LEU A 90 1.64 15.79 2.84
C LEU A 90 2.42 16.62 3.85
N LYS A 91 3.60 16.14 4.28
CA LYS A 91 4.49 16.87 5.18
C LYS A 91 4.90 18.24 4.64
N GLU A 92 5.16 18.34 3.34
CA GLU A 92 5.47 19.63 2.69
C GLU A 92 4.29 20.61 2.78
N TYR A 93 3.05 20.15 2.62
CA TYR A 93 1.87 21.02 2.74
C TYR A 93 1.53 21.36 4.18
N GLU A 94 1.72 20.43 5.12
CA GLU A 94 1.56 20.69 6.55
C GLU A 94 2.55 21.76 7.00
N PHE A 95 3.83 21.61 6.64
CA PHE A 95 4.85 22.61 6.92
C PHE A 95 4.52 23.99 6.33
N GLN A 96 4.09 24.06 5.06
CA GLN A 96 3.67 25.33 4.45
C GLN A 96 2.45 25.95 5.13
N ARG A 97 1.55 25.13 5.67
CA ARG A 97 0.37 25.62 6.38
C ARG A 97 0.78 26.21 7.71
N ASP A 98 1.63 25.51 8.46
CA ASP A 98 2.11 25.98 9.76
C ASP A 98 2.89 27.30 9.62
N GLN A 99 3.77 27.43 8.61
CA GLN A 99 4.43 28.71 8.30
C GLN A 99 3.44 29.86 8.00
N ALA A 100 2.37 29.57 7.26
CA ALA A 100 1.36 30.56 6.92
C ALA A 100 0.44 30.91 8.11
N GLU A 101 0.36 30.04 9.12
CA GLU A 101 -0.30 30.34 10.40
C GLU A 101 0.61 31.25 11.24
N ASP A 102 1.89 30.90 11.41
CA ASP A 102 2.89 31.69 12.14
C ASP A 102 3.02 33.12 11.57
N GLU A 103 3.15 33.26 10.24
CA GLU A 103 3.24 34.57 9.58
C GLU A 103 1.99 35.42 9.81
N LYS A 104 0.81 34.79 9.85
CA LYS A 104 -0.46 35.48 10.12
C LYS A 104 -0.49 35.98 11.57
N GLU A 105 -0.11 35.15 12.53
CA GLU A 105 -0.05 35.53 13.95
C GLU A 105 0.94 36.69 14.17
N GLU A 106 2.14 36.63 13.59
CA GLU A 106 3.11 37.73 13.70
C GLU A 106 2.64 39.05 13.09
N THR A 107 1.85 39.02 12.01
CA THR A 107 1.26 40.24 11.44
C THR A 107 0.13 40.80 12.30
N GLU A 108 -0.66 39.95 12.96
CA GLU A 108 -1.76 40.38 13.83
C GLU A 108 -1.26 40.93 15.19
N GLU A 109 -0.06 40.53 15.66
CA GLU A 109 0.54 41.07 16.89
C GLU A 109 1.26 42.43 16.70
N LYS A 110 1.54 42.83 15.45
CA LYS A 110 2.26 44.08 15.11
C LYS A 110 1.32 45.24 14.71
N GLU A 111 0.03 44.99 14.53
CA GLU A 111 -1.03 45.99 14.33
C GLU A 111 -1.73 46.34 15.65
#